data_AF-A0A6P1IAU7-F1
#
_entry.id   AF-A0A6P1IAU7-F1
#
_cell.length_a   1.000
_cell.length_b   1.000
_cell.length_c   1.000
_cell.angle_alpha   90.00
_cell.angle_beta   90.00
_cell.angle_gamma   90.00
#
_symmetry.space_group_name_H-M   'P 1'
#
loop_
_entity.id
_entity.type
_entity.pdbx_description
1 polymer ?
#
loop_
_entity_poly.entity_id
_entity_poly.type
_entity_poly.pdbx_seq_one_letter_code
_entity_poly.pdbx_strand_id
1 'polypeptide(L)'
;MPTRDLWNQDSLVWHFGLFDGGPAIGADHDVEAPQVWVRALEAVARDLRCLRYGRDVRLGGLVWELAVNGNYAVTIGWQGVHGISGFSRCDGLSMDTPFTEAAVWVADTVQSDLVGYDFVQWPSQGQRLLQPRKRDDGPVWIDTHTDATVAAIGELCQYIER
;
A
#
# COMPACT_ATOMS: atom_id res chain seq x y z
N MET A 1 15.21 -5.73 24.05
CA MET A 1 15.60 -4.32 23.86
C MET A 1 14.96 -3.86 22.57
N PRO A 2 14.27 -2.70 22.52
CA PRO A 2 13.76 -2.21 21.25
C PRO A 2 14.96 -1.73 20.43
N THR A 3 15.12 -2.27 19.23
CA THR A 3 16.10 -1.82 18.25
C THR A 3 15.77 -0.37 17.93
N ARG A 4 16.56 0.58 18.44
CA ARG A 4 16.53 1.95 17.95
C ARG A 4 17.08 1.91 16.53
N ASP A 5 16.21 2.08 15.54
CA ASP A 5 16.60 2.15 14.14
C ASP A 5 17.55 3.32 13.92
N LEU A 6 18.82 2.98 13.69
CA LEU A 6 19.91 3.91 13.39
C LEU A 6 19.77 4.57 12.00
N TRP A 7 18.67 4.31 11.29
CA TRP A 7 18.38 4.79 9.93
C TRP A 7 17.42 5.99 9.89
N ASN A 8 16.88 6.41 11.03
CA ASN A 8 15.64 7.20 11.08
C ASN A 8 15.76 8.56 11.82
N GLN A 9 16.95 9.16 11.90
CA GLN A 9 17.10 10.45 12.61
C GLN A 9 16.71 11.67 11.75
N ASP A 10 16.68 11.54 10.41
CA ASP A 10 16.38 12.63 9.47
C ASP A 10 15.16 12.36 8.57
N SER A 11 14.29 11.41 8.94
CA SER A 11 13.07 11.14 8.17
C SER A 11 11.83 11.61 8.90
N LEU A 12 10.91 12.21 8.16
CA LEU A 12 9.56 12.45 8.64
C LEU A 12 8.77 11.16 8.50
N VAL A 13 8.11 10.70 9.57
CA VAL A 13 7.36 9.44 9.60
C VAL A 13 5.93 9.69 10.05
N TRP A 14 4.99 9.06 9.36
CA TRP A 14 3.56 9.11 9.65
C TRP A 14 3.01 7.68 9.72
N HIS A 15 2.16 7.39 10.71
CA HIS A 15 1.46 6.11 10.79
C HIS A 15 -0.05 6.26 10.58
N PHE A 16 -0.70 5.27 9.97
CA PHE A 16 -2.12 5.34 9.57
C PHE A 16 -2.89 4.06 9.91
N GLY A 17 -3.97 4.21 10.67
CA GLY A 17 -4.98 3.15 10.86
C GLY A 17 -6.03 3.17 9.75
N LEU A 18 -5.63 2.93 8.50
CA LEU A 18 -6.49 3.11 7.30
C LEU A 18 -7.78 2.26 7.32
N PHE A 19 -7.81 1.20 8.13
CA PHE A 19 -8.96 0.31 8.24
C PHE A 19 -9.95 0.66 9.35
N ASP A 20 -9.50 1.40 10.37
CA ASP A 20 -10.23 1.57 11.62
C ASP A 20 -10.90 2.96 11.73
N GLY A 21 -10.87 3.76 10.65
CA GLY A 21 -11.45 5.11 10.63
C GLY A 21 -10.79 6.09 11.61
N GLY A 22 -9.67 5.69 12.21
CA GLY A 22 -8.89 6.52 13.10
C GLY A 22 -8.03 7.53 12.32
N PRO A 23 -7.69 8.68 12.92
CA PRO A 23 -6.78 9.63 12.31
C PRO A 23 -5.44 8.95 11.99
N ALA A 24 -4.74 9.46 10.98
CA ALA A 24 -3.32 9.21 10.82
C ALA A 24 -2.62 9.49 12.17
N ILE A 25 -2.20 8.45 12.90
CA ILE A 25 -1.41 8.62 14.10
C ILE A 25 0.03 8.87 13.64
N GLY A 26 0.34 10.12 13.32
CA GLY A 26 1.69 10.56 13.02
C GLY A 26 1.79 12.02 13.41
N ALA A 27 2.00 12.30 14.68
CA ALA A 27 2.06 13.65 15.24
C ALA A 27 3.43 13.93 15.89
N ASP A 28 4.51 13.36 15.34
CA ASP A 28 5.85 13.66 15.84
C ASP A 28 6.43 14.95 15.25
N HIS A 29 5.81 15.52 14.21
CA HIS A 29 6.26 16.75 13.56
C HIS A 29 5.05 17.54 13.07
N ASP A 30 5.00 18.87 13.24
CA ASP A 30 3.93 19.78 12.76
C ASP A 30 3.86 19.87 11.21
N VAL A 31 4.15 18.78 10.50
CA VAL A 31 4.28 18.68 9.05
C VAL A 31 3.28 17.65 8.52
N GLU A 32 2.45 18.09 7.58
CA GLU A 32 1.50 17.20 6.92
C GLU A 32 2.20 16.20 6.00
N ALA A 33 1.68 14.97 5.97
CA ALA A 33 2.14 13.94 5.04
C ALA A 33 1.87 14.35 3.57
N PRO A 34 2.72 13.91 2.62
CA PRO A 34 2.48 14.14 1.20
C PRO A 34 1.12 13.55 0.75
N GLN A 35 0.16 14.43 0.43
CA GLN A 35 -1.24 14.04 0.21
C GLN A 35 -1.44 13.06 -0.95
N VAL A 36 -0.57 13.11 -1.97
CA VAL A 36 -0.60 12.15 -3.08
C VAL A 36 -0.32 10.72 -2.60
N TRP A 37 0.64 10.57 -1.69
CA TRP A 37 1.02 9.28 -1.11
C TRP A 37 -0.01 8.78 -0.12
N VAL A 38 -0.59 9.66 0.69
CA VAL A 38 -1.73 9.31 1.56
C VAL A 38 -2.88 8.76 0.73
N ARG A 39 -3.27 9.45 -0.35
CA ARG A 39 -4.34 8.98 -1.26
C ARG A 39 -4.02 7.64 -1.93
N ALA A 40 -2.76 7.43 -2.31
CA ALA A 40 -2.31 6.16 -2.90
C ALA A 40 -2.42 5.00 -1.89
N LEU A 41 -1.97 5.21 -0.65
CA LEU A 41 -2.11 4.25 0.45
C LEU A 41 -3.59 3.95 0.74
N GLU A 42 -4.45 4.97 0.82
CA GLU A 42 -5.89 4.80 1.03
C GLU A 42 -6.58 4.00 -0.10
N ALA A 43 -6.22 4.27 -1.35
CA ALA A 43 -6.75 3.54 -2.51
C ALA A 43 -6.38 2.05 -2.43
N VAL A 44 -5.10 1.76 -2.19
CA VAL A 44 -4.60 0.40 -2.07
C VAL A 44 -5.16 -0.31 -0.84
N ALA A 45 -5.26 0.36 0.30
CA ALA A 45 -5.88 -0.19 1.49
C ALA A 45 -7.37 -0.53 1.25
N ARG A 46 -8.10 0.30 0.51
CA ARG A 46 -9.49 -0.01 0.14
C ARG A 46 -9.57 -1.28 -0.68
N ASP A 47 -8.73 -1.43 -1.70
CA ASP A 47 -8.70 -2.63 -2.54
C ASP A 47 -8.22 -3.88 -1.79
N LEU A 48 -7.34 -3.70 -0.80
CA LEU A 48 -6.86 -4.77 0.05
C LEU A 48 -8.00 -5.45 0.79
N ARG A 49 -9.16 -4.79 0.98
CA ARG A 49 -10.37 -5.39 1.55
C ARG A 49 -11.01 -6.49 0.69
N CYS A 50 -10.58 -6.63 -0.56
CA CYS A 50 -11.28 -7.43 -1.56
C CYS A 50 -10.33 -8.32 -2.39
N LEU A 51 -10.88 -9.34 -3.07
CA LEU A 51 -10.14 -10.26 -3.94
C LEU A 51 -8.85 -10.86 -3.34
N ARG A 52 -8.88 -11.21 -2.04
CA ARG A 52 -7.81 -11.96 -1.41
C ARG A 52 -8.04 -13.46 -1.63
N TYR A 53 -7.02 -14.17 -2.04
CA TYR A 53 -7.04 -15.63 -2.15
C TYR A 53 -5.88 -16.24 -1.37
N GLY A 54 -6.13 -17.38 -0.72
CA GLY A 54 -5.17 -18.07 0.13
C GLY A 54 -5.52 -17.92 1.61
N ARG A 55 -4.53 -17.58 2.44
CA ARG A 55 -4.68 -17.50 3.89
C ARG A 55 -5.69 -16.42 4.29
N ASP A 56 -6.55 -16.73 5.25
CA ASP A 56 -7.40 -15.73 5.88
C ASP A 56 -6.54 -14.79 6.73
N VAL A 57 -6.57 -13.50 6.38
CA VAL A 57 -5.78 -12.45 7.03
C VAL A 57 -6.69 -11.37 7.59
N ARG A 58 -6.46 -11.00 8.85
CA ARG A 58 -7.20 -9.95 9.52
C ARG A 58 -6.50 -8.62 9.29
N LEU A 59 -7.14 -7.73 8.56
CA LEU A 59 -6.64 -6.37 8.26
C LEU A 59 -6.91 -5.36 9.38
N GLY A 60 -7.80 -5.69 10.32
CA GLY A 60 -8.13 -4.81 11.45
C GLY A 60 -6.91 -4.62 12.35
N GLY A 61 -6.65 -3.37 12.74
CA GLY A 61 -5.46 -3.00 13.51
C GLY A 61 -4.17 -2.88 12.71
N LEU A 62 -4.19 -3.05 11.37
CA LEU A 62 -3.00 -2.83 10.54
C LEU A 62 -2.66 -1.33 10.53
N VAL A 63 -1.45 -1.01 11.00
CA VAL A 63 -0.92 0.34 11.05
C VAL A 63 0.07 0.52 9.91
N TRP A 64 -0.33 1.29 8.90
CA TRP A 64 0.53 1.65 7.79
C TRP A 64 1.56 2.68 8.22
N GLU A 65 2.71 2.67 7.57
CA GLU A 65 3.80 3.62 7.75
C GLU A 65 4.12 4.28 6.41
N LEU A 66 4.28 5.60 6.45
CA LEU A 66 4.86 6.41 5.39
C LEU A 66 6.06 7.13 6.00
N ALA A 67 7.21 7.06 5.35
CA ALA A 67 8.36 7.87 5.74
C ALA A 67 8.94 8.60 4.53
N VAL A 68 9.42 9.82 4.75
CA VAL A 68 10.16 10.61 3.75
C VAL A 68 11.50 10.98 4.35
N ASN A 69 12.58 10.55 3.71
CA ASN A 69 13.94 10.83 4.16
C ASN A 69 14.45 12.20 3.69
N GLY A 70 15.63 12.61 4.13
CA GLY A 70 16.27 13.89 3.74
C GLY A 70 16.56 14.05 2.25
N ASN A 71 16.45 12.99 1.43
CA ASN A 71 16.53 13.07 -0.03
C ASN A 71 15.16 13.15 -0.70
N TYR A 72 14.09 13.39 0.07
CA TYR A 72 12.70 13.40 -0.38
C TYR A 72 12.22 12.07 -0.97
N ALA A 73 12.91 10.97 -0.68
CA ALA A 73 12.51 9.64 -1.11
C ALA A 73 11.52 9.02 -0.13
N VAL A 74 10.49 8.39 -0.68
CA VAL A 74 9.38 7.80 0.06
C VAL A 74 9.65 6.35 0.38
N THR A 75 9.33 5.98 1.60
CA THR A 75 9.28 4.61 2.12
C THR A 75 7.84 4.33 2.56
N ILE A 76 7.33 3.14 2.24
CA ILE A 76 6.04 2.68 2.78
C ILE A 76 6.22 1.36 3.50
N GLY A 77 5.32 1.09 4.43
CA GLY A 77 5.29 -0.17 5.14
C GLY A 77 4.06 -0.31 6.00
N TRP A 78 4.09 -1.31 6.86
CA TRP A 78 3.18 -1.43 7.99
C TRP A 78 3.81 -2.25 9.11
N GLN A 79 3.27 -2.06 10.30
CA GLN A 79 3.59 -2.93 11.43
C GLN A 79 2.80 -4.23 11.31
N GLY A 80 3.49 -5.36 11.48
CA GLY A 80 2.86 -6.68 11.37
C GLY A 80 1.79 -6.90 12.43
N VAL A 81 0.64 -7.44 12.03
CA VAL A 81 -0.45 -7.78 12.93
C VAL A 81 -1.04 -9.13 12.57
N HIS A 82 -1.38 -9.93 13.58
CA HIS A 82 -2.20 -11.15 13.51
C HIS A 82 -2.18 -11.93 12.17
N GLY A 83 -1.00 -12.38 11.75
CA GLY A 83 -0.85 -13.26 10.58
C GLY A 83 -0.45 -12.56 9.27
N ILE A 84 -0.26 -11.24 9.30
CA ILE A 84 0.46 -10.46 8.29
C ILE A 84 1.78 -10.02 8.89
N SER A 85 2.87 -10.22 8.15
CA SER A 85 4.22 -9.81 8.53
C SER A 85 4.36 -8.29 8.38
N GLY A 86 5.16 -7.67 9.23
CA GLY A 86 5.50 -6.26 9.06
C GLY A 86 6.53 -6.11 7.93
N PHE A 87 6.38 -5.07 7.12
CA PHE A 87 7.38 -4.73 6.11
C PHE A 87 7.61 -3.22 6.06
N SER A 88 8.76 -2.84 5.52
CA SER A 88 9.07 -1.48 5.13
C SER A 88 9.91 -1.54 3.85
N ARG A 89 9.54 -0.77 2.83
CA ARG A 89 10.18 -0.77 1.52
C ARG A 89 10.47 0.65 1.06
N CYS A 90 11.73 0.88 0.71
CA CYS A 90 12.26 2.14 0.22
C CYS A 90 12.91 1.92 -1.14
N ASP A 91 12.16 2.16 -2.23
CA ASP A 91 12.69 2.00 -3.60
C ASP A 91 12.93 3.35 -4.30
N GLY A 92 12.93 4.46 -3.56
CA GLY A 92 13.50 5.72 -4.04
C GLY A 92 12.58 6.60 -4.90
N LEU A 93 11.26 6.40 -4.88
CA LEU A 93 10.34 7.36 -5.50
C LEU A 93 10.30 8.67 -4.71
N SER A 94 10.24 9.79 -5.43
CA SER A 94 10.16 11.12 -4.84
C SER A 94 8.79 11.35 -4.18
N MET A 95 8.74 12.18 -3.14
CA MET A 95 7.48 12.64 -2.57
C MET A 95 6.60 13.40 -3.57
N ASP A 96 7.20 13.97 -4.62
CA ASP A 96 6.50 14.71 -5.69
C ASP A 96 5.98 13.81 -6.83
N THR A 97 6.16 12.49 -6.71
CA THR A 97 5.66 11.54 -7.71
C THR A 97 4.14 11.69 -7.92
N PRO A 98 3.66 11.77 -9.17
CA PRO A 98 2.23 11.87 -9.47
C PRO A 98 1.42 10.68 -8.94
N PHE A 99 0.14 10.93 -8.63
CA PHE A 99 -0.76 9.91 -8.06
C PHE A 99 -0.77 8.58 -8.82
N THR A 100 -0.83 8.60 -10.15
CA THR A 100 -0.87 7.39 -10.96
C THR A 100 0.35 6.50 -10.74
N GLU A 101 1.53 7.09 -10.62
CA GLU A 101 2.78 6.35 -10.42
C GLU A 101 2.93 5.90 -8.97
N ALA A 102 2.59 6.77 -8.01
CA ALA A 102 2.58 6.44 -6.59
C ALA A 102 1.62 5.26 -6.30
N ALA A 103 0.38 5.30 -6.82
CA ALA A 103 -0.61 4.25 -6.60
C ALA A 103 -0.19 2.90 -7.18
N VAL A 104 0.38 2.87 -8.39
CA VAL A 104 0.89 1.64 -8.99
C VAL A 104 2.06 1.08 -8.18
N TRP A 105 2.98 1.94 -7.73
CA TRP A 105 4.12 1.50 -6.95
C TRP A 105 3.74 0.98 -5.55
N VAL A 106 2.81 1.66 -4.87
CA VAL A 106 2.26 1.20 -3.58
C VAL A 106 1.60 -0.16 -3.76
N ALA A 107 0.77 -0.31 -4.79
CA ALA A 107 0.08 -1.56 -5.09
C ALA A 107 1.04 -2.72 -5.38
N ASP A 108 2.08 -2.47 -6.20
CA ASP A 108 3.11 -3.46 -6.53
C ASP A 108 3.94 -3.88 -5.31
N THR A 109 4.31 -2.89 -4.48
CA THR A 109 5.04 -3.12 -3.23
C THR A 109 4.25 -4.01 -2.27
N VAL A 110 2.98 -3.66 -2.04
CA VAL A 110 2.08 -4.41 -1.15
C VAL A 110 1.81 -5.81 -1.68
N GLN A 111 1.58 -5.95 -3.00
CA GLN A 111 1.41 -7.26 -3.63
C GLN A 111 2.67 -8.12 -3.49
N SER A 112 3.85 -7.55 -3.76
CA SER A 112 5.12 -8.26 -3.68
C SER A 112 5.36 -8.80 -2.28
N ASP A 113 5.06 -8.00 -1.26
CA ASP A 113 5.23 -8.40 0.14
C ASP A 113 4.26 -9.53 0.52
N LEU A 114 2.97 -9.35 0.25
CA LEU A 114 1.93 -10.32 0.56
C LEU A 114 2.14 -11.67 -0.15
N VAL A 115 2.50 -11.65 -1.43
CA VAL A 115 2.74 -12.86 -2.22
C VAL A 115 4.06 -13.52 -1.80
N GLY A 116 5.11 -12.73 -1.57
CA GLY A 116 6.46 -13.22 -1.31
C GLY A 116 6.69 -13.74 0.12
N TYR A 117 6.05 -13.12 1.11
CA TYR A 117 6.33 -13.40 2.53
C TYR A 117 5.15 -13.98 3.29
N ASP A 118 3.93 -13.49 3.03
CA ASP A 118 2.72 -13.96 3.74
C ASP A 118 1.91 -15.01 2.98
N PHE A 119 2.34 -15.35 1.76
CA PHE A 119 1.69 -16.31 0.87
C PHE A 119 0.20 -15.98 0.60
N VAL A 120 -0.13 -14.69 0.60
CA VAL A 120 -1.46 -14.16 0.28
C VAL A 120 -1.46 -13.70 -1.17
N GLN A 121 -2.27 -14.35 -2.01
CA GLN A 121 -2.44 -13.92 -3.39
C GLN A 121 -3.43 -12.75 -3.44
N TRP A 122 -2.91 -11.54 -3.66
CA TRP A 122 -3.73 -10.36 -3.73
C TRP A 122 -3.20 -9.31 -4.75
N PRO A 123 -4.09 -8.63 -5.49
CA PRO A 123 -5.47 -9.03 -5.72
C PRO A 123 -5.54 -10.22 -6.69
N SER A 124 -6.43 -11.18 -6.42
CA SER A 124 -6.55 -12.42 -7.18
C SER A 124 -8.00 -12.75 -7.54
N GLN A 125 -8.23 -13.11 -8.81
CA GLN A 125 -9.48 -13.70 -9.27
C GLN A 125 -9.36 -15.22 -9.33
N GLY A 126 -9.67 -15.90 -8.22
CA GLY A 126 -9.57 -17.35 -8.08
C GLY A 126 -8.13 -17.81 -7.86
N GLN A 127 -7.27 -17.68 -8.86
CA GLN A 127 -5.81 -17.94 -8.77
C GLN A 127 -5.00 -17.05 -9.74
N ARG A 128 -5.65 -16.06 -10.34
CA ARG A 128 -5.03 -15.16 -11.32
C ARG A 128 -4.73 -13.84 -10.63
N LEU A 129 -3.45 -13.61 -10.36
CA LEU A 129 -2.98 -12.35 -9.82
C LEU A 129 -3.20 -11.24 -10.83
N LEU A 130 -3.93 -10.22 -10.40
CA LEU A 130 -4.06 -8.97 -11.12
C LEU A 130 -2.80 -8.15 -10.89
N GLN A 131 -2.34 -7.45 -11.92
CA GLN A 131 -1.16 -6.59 -11.81
C GLN A 131 -1.54 -5.12 -11.78
N PRO A 132 -0.89 -4.31 -10.94
CA PRO A 132 -1.06 -2.87 -10.99
C PRO A 132 -0.31 -2.32 -12.21
N ARG A 133 -0.99 -1.48 -12.98
CA ARG A 133 -0.41 -0.83 -14.18
C ARG A 133 -0.89 0.59 -14.32
N LYS A 134 -0.06 1.39 -14.98
CA LYS A 134 -0.42 2.71 -15.48
C LYS A 134 -1.09 2.56 -16.85
N ARG A 135 -2.26 3.17 -17.01
CA ARG A 135 -2.92 3.43 -18.31
C ARG A 135 -3.16 4.94 -18.44
N ASP A 136 -3.61 5.37 -19.62
CA ASP A 136 -3.85 6.79 -19.92
C ASP A 136 -4.89 7.41 -18.96
N ASP A 137 -5.91 6.63 -18.59
CA ASP A 137 -6.99 7.06 -17.69
C ASP A 137 -6.63 6.98 -16.20
N GLY A 138 -5.45 6.47 -15.84
CA GLY A 138 -4.96 6.39 -14.46
C GLY A 138 -4.42 5.02 -14.03
N PRO A 139 -4.24 4.82 -12.72
CA PRO A 139 -3.73 3.58 -12.15
C PRO A 139 -4.83 2.52 -12.12
N VAL A 140 -4.55 1.33 -12.66
CA VAL A 140 -5.53 0.25 -12.79
C VAL A 140 -4.96 -1.11 -12.36
N TRP A 141 -5.85 -2.01 -11.99
CA TRP A 141 -5.60 -3.45 -11.94
C TRP A 141 -5.92 -4.08 -13.29
N ILE A 142 -4.98 -4.86 -13.83
CA ILE A 142 -5.17 -5.60 -15.08
C ILE A 142 -5.11 -7.11 -14.86
N ASP A 143 -5.86 -7.85 -15.67
CA ASP A 143 -5.62 -9.28 -15.85
C ASP A 143 -4.51 -9.47 -16.89
N THR A 144 -3.38 -10.00 -16.47
CA THR A 144 -2.20 -10.18 -17.33
C THR A 144 -2.41 -11.21 -18.45
N HIS A 145 -3.40 -12.09 -18.32
CA HIS A 145 -3.68 -13.09 -19.35
C HIS A 145 -4.45 -12.50 -20.53
N THR A 146 -5.35 -11.56 -20.24
CA THR A 146 -6.24 -10.95 -21.24
C THR A 146 -5.87 -9.52 -21.60
N ASP A 147 -4.90 -8.93 -20.88
CA ASP A 147 -4.54 -7.51 -20.86
C ASP A 147 -5.72 -6.55 -20.54
N ALA A 148 -6.83 -7.11 -20.05
CA ALA A 148 -8.04 -6.36 -19.76
C ALA A 148 -7.90 -5.56 -18.45
N THR A 149 -8.33 -4.31 -18.48
CA THR A 149 -8.54 -3.51 -17.27
C THR A 149 -9.70 -4.10 -16.48
N VAL A 150 -9.44 -4.45 -15.21
CA VAL A 150 -10.45 -4.99 -14.30
C VAL A 150 -11.12 -3.85 -13.52
N ALA A 151 -10.32 -2.99 -12.89
CA ALA A 151 -10.80 -1.86 -12.10
C ALA A 151 -9.70 -0.79 -11.96
N ALA A 152 -10.09 0.45 -11.63
CA ALA A 152 -9.14 1.44 -11.14
C ALA A 152 -8.60 1.04 -9.76
N ILE A 153 -7.36 1.42 -9.44
CA ILE A 153 -6.82 1.25 -8.09
C ILE A 153 -7.61 2.15 -7.14
N GLY A 154 -8.19 1.55 -6.11
CA GLY A 154 -9.12 2.14 -5.16
C GLY A 154 -10.59 1.79 -5.39
N GLU A 155 -10.92 1.10 -6.48
CA GLU A 155 -12.29 0.74 -6.88
C GLU A 155 -12.51 -0.78 -7.00
N LEU A 156 -11.54 -1.60 -6.60
CA LEU A 156 -11.57 -3.04 -6.81
C LEU A 156 -12.75 -3.73 -6.09
N CYS A 157 -13.11 -3.23 -4.90
CA CYS A 157 -14.27 -3.73 -4.17
C CYS A 157 -15.59 -3.48 -4.90
N GLN A 158 -15.72 -2.34 -5.61
CA GLN A 158 -16.93 -1.98 -6.35
C GLN A 158 -17.11 -2.88 -7.58
N TYR A 159 -16.01 -3.39 -8.14
CA TYR A 159 -16.06 -4.34 -9.25
C TYR A 159 -16.72 -5.67 -8.86
N ILE A 160 -16.58 -6.09 -7.61
CA ILE A 160 -17.14 -7.37 -7.11
C ILE A 160 -18.63 -7.27 -6.84
N GLU A 161 -19.12 -6.07 -6.53
CA GLU A 161 -20.53 -5.80 -6.24
C GLU A 161 -21.39 -5.66 -7.51
N ARG A 162 -20.79 -5.72 -8.69
CA ARG A 162 -21.47 -5.66 -10.01
C ARG A 162 -21.80 -7.06 -10.54
#